data_AF-A0A5K1JWY4-F1
#
_entry.id   AF-A0A5K1JWY4-F1
#
_cell.length_a   1.000
_cell.length_b   1.000
_cell.length_c   1.000
_cell.angle_alpha   90.00
_cell.angle_beta   90.00
_cell.angle_gamma   90.00
#
_symmetry.space_group_name_H-M   'P 1'
#
loop_
_entity.id
_entity.type
_entity.pdbx_description
1 polymer ?
#
loop_
_entity_poly.entity_id
_entity_poly.type
_entity_poly.pdbx_seq_one_letter_code
_entity_poly.pdbx_strand_id
1 'polypeptide(L)'
;MFTSVLRRLFAFAAAYLALQFAAVVAAPLEERGLEVRSAPSAPHYVVYADLFQPGVVGPPPVSDLKGYNTFVMSFWLLAGPWDKAYEWTTLSASARSSVKSQYHAAGIKLMVAAFGSSNVPTTTGADPVATANNLANFIKEYCLDGVDVDYEVDDTCVFGARTAMSLHLHI
;
A
#
# COMPACT_ATOMS: atom_id res chain seq x y z
N MET A 1 -33.59 4.49 -54.15
CA MET A 1 -32.91 3.39 -53.42
C MET A 1 -31.71 3.88 -52.59
N PHE A 2 -30.85 4.76 -53.12
CA PHE A 2 -29.68 5.33 -52.40
C PHE A 2 -29.99 6.16 -51.14
N THR A 3 -31.11 6.89 -51.10
CA THR A 3 -31.49 7.76 -49.97
C THR A 3 -31.94 7.00 -48.72
N SER A 4 -32.45 5.77 -48.88
CA SER A 4 -32.89 4.92 -47.75
C SER A 4 -31.71 4.26 -47.04
N VAL A 5 -30.66 3.90 -47.78
CA VAL A 5 -29.45 3.26 -47.25
C VAL A 5 -28.61 4.26 -46.43
N LEU A 6 -28.44 5.49 -46.93
CA LEU A 6 -27.70 6.54 -46.21
C LEU A 6 -28.35 6.91 -44.87
N ARG A 7 -29.69 7.01 -44.84
CA ARG A 7 -30.46 7.35 -43.63
C ARG A 7 -30.37 6.26 -42.55
N ARG A 8 -30.23 4.99 -42.95
CA ARG A 8 -30.01 3.87 -42.02
C ARG A 8 -28.59 3.88 -41.46
N LEU A 9 -27.58 4.17 -42.27
CA LEU A 9 -26.19 4.25 -41.82
C LEU A 9 -25.96 5.37 -40.79
N PHE A 10 -26.57 6.55 -40.99
CA PHE A 10 -26.52 7.64 -40.00
C PHE A 10 -27.23 7.28 -38.69
N ALA A 11 -28.35 6.55 -38.74
CA ALA A 11 -29.04 6.10 -37.54
C ALA A 11 -28.22 5.06 -36.75
N PHE A 12 -27.50 4.16 -37.44
CA PHE A 12 -26.58 3.21 -36.80
C PHE A 12 -25.36 3.90 -36.19
N ALA A 13 -24.78 4.89 -36.87
CA ALA A 13 -23.65 5.66 -36.33
C ALA A 13 -24.05 6.47 -35.08
N ALA A 14 -25.23 7.10 -35.10
CA ALA A 14 -25.75 7.84 -33.95
C ALA A 14 -26.07 6.92 -32.76
N ALA A 15 -26.64 5.73 -33.01
CA ALA A 15 -26.90 4.74 -31.97
C ALA A 15 -25.60 4.15 -31.39
N TYR A 16 -24.60 3.86 -32.23
CA TYR A 16 -23.29 3.37 -31.80
C TYR A 16 -22.55 4.41 -30.97
N LEU A 17 -22.57 5.68 -31.38
CA LEU A 17 -21.93 6.77 -30.65
C LEU A 17 -22.64 7.03 -29.31
N ALA A 18 -23.97 6.98 -29.26
CA ALA A 18 -24.74 7.11 -28.03
C ALA A 18 -24.48 5.96 -27.04
N LEU A 19 -24.27 4.72 -27.53
CA LEU A 19 -23.87 3.59 -26.69
C LEU A 19 -22.47 3.77 -26.09
N GLN A 20 -21.53 4.36 -26.83
CA GLN A 20 -20.17 4.63 -26.35
C GLN A 20 -20.15 5.69 -25.24
N PHE A 21 -21.00 6.73 -25.32
CA PHE A 21 -21.10 7.76 -24.28
C PHE A 21 -21.78 7.28 -22.99
N ALA A 22 -22.72 6.33 -23.07
CA ALA A 22 -23.40 5.78 -21.88
C ALA A 22 -22.49 4.83 -21.07
N ALA A 23 -21.52 4.17 -21.70
CA ALA A 23 -20.61 3.24 -21.03
C ALA A 23 -19.51 3.95 -20.19
N VAL A 24 -19.19 5.20 -20.49
CA VAL A 24 -18.11 5.95 -19.81
C VAL A 24 -18.58 6.60 -18.49
N VAL A 25 -19.88 6.80 -18.28
CA VAL A 25 -20.42 7.54 -17.12
C VAL A 25 -20.88 6.62 -15.96
N ALA A 26 -20.85 5.30 -16.14
CA ALA A 26 -21.37 4.35 -15.14
C ALA A 26 -20.43 3.19 -14.86
N ALA A 27 -19.12 3.45 -14.72
CA ALA A 27 -18.30 2.52 -13.94
C ALA A 27 -18.80 2.62 -12.48
N PRO A 28 -19.42 1.57 -11.92
CA PRO A 28 -19.73 1.59 -10.50
C PRO A 28 -18.40 1.69 -9.76
N LEU A 29 -18.30 2.63 -8.83
CA LEU A 29 -17.26 2.55 -7.81
C LEU A 29 -17.59 1.26 -7.03
N GLU A 30 -16.85 0.18 -7.27
CA GLU A 30 -16.89 -0.98 -6.38
C GLU A 30 -16.35 -0.50 -5.03
N GLU A 31 -17.25 -0.02 -4.17
CA GLU A 31 -17.01 0.09 -2.75
C GLU A 31 -16.87 -1.35 -2.25
N ARG A 32 -15.67 -1.90 -2.39
CA ARG A 32 -15.27 -3.11 -1.67
C ARG A 32 -15.42 -2.72 -0.20
N GLY A 33 -16.52 -3.19 0.41
CA GLY A 33 -16.87 -2.84 1.78
C GLY A 33 -15.63 -2.93 2.65
N LEU A 34 -15.36 -1.87 3.40
CA LEU A 34 -14.26 -1.84 4.37
C LEU A 34 -14.53 -2.97 5.37
N GLU A 35 -13.91 -4.13 5.17
CA GLU A 35 -13.94 -5.18 6.18
C GLU A 35 -13.33 -4.59 7.45
N VAL A 36 -13.99 -4.82 8.59
CA VAL A 36 -13.47 -4.42 9.88
C VAL A 36 -12.19 -5.22 10.14
N ARG A 37 -11.06 -4.64 9.75
CA ARG A 37 -9.73 -5.16 10.06
C ARG A 37 -9.51 -4.94 11.55
N SER A 38 -9.23 -6.03 12.27
CA SER A 38 -8.92 -5.97 13.69
C SER A 38 -7.62 -5.17 13.90
N ALA A 39 -7.74 -3.91 14.32
CA ALA A 39 -6.63 -3.12 14.85
C ALA A 39 -6.42 -3.49 16.34
N PRO A 40 -5.20 -3.34 16.89
CA PRO A 40 -5.00 -3.46 18.33
C PRO A 40 -5.97 -2.55 19.10
N SER A 41 -6.37 -2.93 20.32
CA SER A 41 -7.16 -2.04 21.16
C SER A 41 -6.35 -0.78 21.49
N ALA A 42 -6.99 0.38 21.37
CA ALA A 42 -6.39 1.64 21.81
C ALA A 42 -5.99 1.58 23.31
N PRO A 43 -4.95 2.32 23.74
CA PRO A 43 -4.10 3.21 22.93
C PRO A 43 -3.14 2.46 21.99
N HIS A 44 -2.71 3.11 20.90
CA HIS A 44 -1.74 2.55 19.96
C HIS A 44 -0.34 3.10 20.26
N TYR A 45 0.62 2.19 20.38
CA TYR A 45 2.03 2.49 20.58
C TYR A 45 2.83 1.80 19.48
N VAL A 46 3.43 2.62 18.61
CA VAL A 46 4.13 2.19 17.40
C VAL A 46 5.63 2.34 17.61
N VAL A 47 6.42 1.36 17.15
CA VAL A 47 7.88 1.44 17.10
C VAL A 47 8.40 1.02 15.73
N TYR A 48 9.42 1.74 15.27
CA TYR A 48 10.11 1.49 14.00
C TYR A 48 11.48 0.87 14.30
N ALA A 49 11.95 0.00 13.43
CA ALA A 49 13.31 -0.51 13.48
C ALA A 49 13.97 -0.44 12.11
N ASP A 50 15.16 0.15 12.10
CA ASP A 50 16.03 0.24 10.93
C ASP A 50 17.43 -0.33 11.19
N LEU A 51 17.92 -0.15 12.41
CA LEU A 51 19.26 -0.59 12.78
C LEU A 51 19.43 -2.11 12.64
N PHE A 52 20.49 -2.52 11.94
CA PHE A 52 20.96 -3.90 11.96
C PHE A 52 21.27 -4.35 13.39
N GLN A 53 20.78 -5.54 13.76
CA GLN A 53 20.98 -6.12 15.08
C GLN A 53 21.71 -7.46 14.93
N PRO A 54 22.93 -7.60 15.46
CA PRO A 54 23.68 -8.84 15.34
C PRO A 54 22.89 -10.05 15.87
N GLY A 55 22.72 -11.07 15.03
CA GLY A 55 22.01 -12.30 15.39
C GLY A 55 20.49 -12.24 15.27
N VAL A 56 19.91 -11.12 14.84
CA VAL A 56 18.48 -10.97 14.57
C VAL A 56 18.29 -10.80 13.06
N VAL A 57 17.48 -11.68 12.46
CA VAL A 57 17.06 -11.58 11.06
C VAL A 57 15.56 -11.29 11.02
N GLY A 58 15.20 -10.14 10.46
CA GLY A 58 13.84 -9.64 10.42
C GLY A 58 13.47 -8.92 11.73
N PRO A 59 12.22 -9.02 12.19
CA PRO A 59 11.75 -8.30 13.36
C PRO A 59 12.30 -8.94 14.66
N PRO A 60 12.49 -8.16 15.74
CA PRO A 60 13.06 -8.66 16.99
C PRO A 60 12.09 -9.61 17.71
N PRO A 61 12.55 -10.36 18.73
CA PRO A 61 11.67 -11.08 19.63
C PRO A 61 10.61 -10.18 20.28
N VAL A 62 9.37 -10.68 20.45
CA VAL A 62 8.27 -9.93 21.07
C VAL A 62 8.55 -9.45 22.50
N SER A 63 9.51 -10.09 23.19
CA SER A 63 9.97 -9.68 24.53
C SER A 63 10.63 -8.31 24.55
N ASP A 64 11.14 -7.85 23.41
CA ASP A 64 11.86 -6.60 23.26
C ASP A 64 10.91 -5.45 22.90
N LEU A 65 9.64 -5.76 22.62
CA LEU A 65 8.60 -4.82 22.21
C LEU A 65 7.59 -4.52 23.33
N LYS A 66 8.00 -4.66 24.60
CA LYS A 66 7.13 -4.39 25.75
C LYS A 66 6.56 -2.98 25.69
N GLY A 67 5.24 -2.87 25.73
CA GLY A 67 4.51 -1.60 25.70
C GLY A 67 4.12 -1.13 24.30
N TYR A 68 4.61 -1.77 23.24
CA TYR A 68 4.20 -1.49 21.86
C TYR A 68 3.18 -2.51 21.38
N ASN A 69 2.24 -2.07 20.54
CA ASN A 69 1.24 -2.92 19.91
C ASN A 69 1.26 -2.84 18.37
N THR A 70 2.20 -2.08 17.81
CA THR A 70 2.53 -2.07 16.38
C THR A 70 4.05 -1.97 16.21
N PHE A 71 4.59 -2.83 15.37
CA PHE A 71 5.99 -2.80 14.94
C PHE A 71 6.07 -2.58 13.44
N VAL A 72 6.90 -1.63 13.00
CA VAL A 72 7.04 -1.24 11.60
C VAL A 72 8.48 -1.45 11.14
N MET A 73 8.66 -2.25 10.09
CA MET A 73 9.96 -2.52 9.47
C MET A 73 10.32 -1.43 8.45
N SER A 74 11.52 -0.86 8.54
CA SER A 74 12.15 -0.12 7.43
C SER A 74 12.56 -1.06 6.30
N PHE A 75 12.63 -0.70 5.03
CA PHE A 75 11.66 0.12 4.32
C PHE A 75 11.24 -0.65 3.05
N TRP A 76 10.04 -0.36 2.54
CA TRP A 76 9.70 -0.64 1.15
C TRP A 76 9.93 0.63 0.33
N LEU A 77 10.87 0.60 -0.60
CA LEU A 77 11.19 1.69 -1.51
C LEU A 77 10.63 1.41 -2.91
N LEU A 78 10.65 2.41 -3.80
CA LEU A 78 10.29 2.22 -5.22
C LEU A 78 11.11 1.12 -5.91
N ALA A 79 12.33 0.88 -5.44
CA ALA A 79 13.21 -0.18 -5.94
C ALA A 79 12.96 -1.56 -5.31
N GLY A 80 12.05 -1.67 -4.33
CA GLY A 80 11.74 -2.91 -3.59
C GLY A 80 12.05 -2.81 -2.09
N PRO A 81 12.13 -3.94 -1.37
CA PRO A 81 12.41 -3.97 0.06
C PRO A 81 13.88 -3.69 0.36
N TRP A 82 14.13 -2.90 1.40
CA TRP A 82 15.44 -2.57 1.94
C TRP A 82 15.45 -2.83 3.45
N ASP A 83 16.65 -2.85 4.03
CA ASP A 83 16.86 -2.94 5.47
C ASP A 83 16.06 -4.09 6.14
N LYS A 84 15.22 -3.80 7.14
CA LYS A 84 14.42 -4.83 7.83
C LYS A 84 13.38 -5.52 6.96
N ALA A 85 12.81 -4.83 5.97
CA ALA A 85 11.89 -5.39 5.00
C ALA A 85 12.63 -6.36 4.07
N TYR A 86 13.88 -6.07 3.71
CA TYR A 86 14.70 -7.00 2.95
C TYR A 86 15.03 -8.24 3.77
N GLU A 87 15.47 -8.10 5.02
CA GLU A 87 15.69 -9.23 5.93
C GLU A 87 14.45 -10.13 6.03
N TRP A 88 13.25 -9.52 6.15
CA TRP A 88 11.98 -10.25 6.17
C TRP A 88 11.73 -11.12 4.92
N THR A 89 12.16 -10.65 3.74
CA THR A 89 12.04 -11.43 2.50
C THR A 89 12.95 -12.66 2.49
N THR A 90 14.08 -12.62 3.20
CA THR A 90 15.04 -13.75 3.26
C THR A 90 14.55 -14.92 4.10
N LEU A 91 13.56 -14.71 4.98
CA LEU A 91 12.96 -15.76 5.77
C LEU A 91 12.17 -16.75 4.88
N SER A 92 12.03 -17.99 5.34
CA SER A 92 11.08 -18.91 4.71
C SER A 92 9.64 -18.49 5.01
N ALA A 93 8.68 -18.92 4.19
CA ALA A 93 7.26 -18.69 4.46
C ALA A 93 6.82 -19.25 5.83
N SER A 94 7.35 -20.41 6.24
CA SER A 94 7.05 -21.00 7.55
C SER A 94 7.64 -20.19 8.71
N ALA A 95 8.84 -19.65 8.55
CA ALA A 95 9.45 -18.76 9.54
C ALA A 95 8.65 -17.47 9.70
N ARG A 96 8.25 -16.84 8.57
CA ARG A 96 7.37 -15.66 8.59
C ARG A 96 6.04 -15.94 9.30
N SER A 97 5.38 -17.04 8.97
CA SER A 97 4.13 -17.44 9.63
C SER A 97 4.31 -17.64 11.13
N SER A 98 5.40 -18.29 11.56
CA SER A 98 5.70 -18.48 12.99
C SER A 98 5.89 -17.14 13.72
N VAL A 99 6.68 -16.23 13.16
CA VAL A 99 6.90 -14.88 13.72
C VAL A 99 5.59 -14.10 13.78
N LYS A 100 4.80 -14.10 12.70
CA LYS A 100 3.47 -13.47 12.65
C LYS A 100 2.55 -13.97 13.75
N SER A 101 2.49 -15.29 13.97
CA SER A 101 1.68 -15.87 15.05
C SER A 101 2.15 -15.42 16.43
N GLN A 102 3.46 -15.31 16.67
CA GLN A 102 4.01 -14.82 17.93
C GLN A 102 3.64 -13.34 18.18
N TYR A 103 3.77 -12.50 17.16
CA TYR A 103 3.37 -11.09 17.21
C TYR A 103 1.88 -10.94 17.50
N HIS A 104 1.03 -11.67 16.77
CA HIS A 104 -0.43 -11.64 16.96
C HIS A 104 -0.85 -12.15 18.35
N ALA A 105 -0.20 -13.21 18.85
CA ALA A 105 -0.45 -13.71 20.21
C ALA A 105 -0.06 -12.69 21.30
N ALA A 106 0.93 -11.84 21.03
CA ALA A 106 1.31 -10.72 21.88
C ALA A 106 0.44 -9.47 21.69
N GLY A 107 -0.52 -9.48 20.75
CA GLY A 107 -1.36 -8.32 20.42
C GLY A 107 -0.64 -7.26 19.59
N ILE A 108 0.44 -7.62 18.88
CA ILE A 108 1.28 -6.72 18.10
C ILE A 108 1.02 -6.90 16.60
N LYS A 109 0.83 -5.80 15.86
CA LYS A 109 0.83 -5.80 14.39
C LYS A 109 2.24 -5.71 13.83
N LEU A 110 2.53 -6.48 12.78
CA LEU A 110 3.79 -6.46 12.04
C LEU A 110 3.57 -5.82 10.66
N MET A 111 4.08 -4.60 10.48
CA MET A 111 3.88 -3.76 9.31
C MET A 111 5.22 -3.39 8.66
N VAL A 112 5.16 -2.76 7.49
CA VAL A 112 6.34 -2.17 6.80
C VAL A 112 6.12 -0.66 6.63
N ALA A 113 7.19 0.12 6.69
CA ALA A 113 7.18 1.52 6.30
C ALA A 113 7.49 1.62 4.80
N ALA A 114 6.65 2.30 4.03
CA ALA A 114 6.95 2.63 2.64
C ALA A 114 7.66 3.99 2.58
N PHE A 115 8.73 4.07 1.80
CA PHE A 115 9.54 5.27 1.53
C PHE A 115 10.53 5.67 2.65
N GLY A 116 10.37 6.85 3.25
CA GLY A 116 11.37 7.51 4.09
C GLY A 116 12.30 8.46 3.32
N SER A 117 13.19 9.13 4.06
CA SER A 117 13.99 10.27 3.59
C SER A 117 14.81 10.08 2.31
N SER A 118 15.15 8.83 1.97
CA SER A 118 15.95 8.51 0.78
C SER A 118 15.11 8.21 -0.46
N ASN A 119 13.79 8.20 -0.36
CA ASN A 119 12.91 7.86 -1.47
C ASN A 119 11.68 8.77 -1.54
N VAL A 120 11.74 9.72 -2.47
CA VAL A 120 10.79 10.84 -2.58
C VAL A 120 9.92 10.66 -3.84
N PRO A 121 8.85 9.84 -3.80
CA PRO A 121 8.14 9.40 -5.02
C PRO A 121 7.53 10.55 -5.83
N THR A 122 7.08 11.65 -5.20
CA THR A 122 6.61 12.85 -5.91
C THR A 122 7.70 13.45 -6.79
N THR A 123 8.87 13.73 -6.20
CA THR A 123 9.97 14.41 -6.91
C THR A 123 10.47 13.59 -8.07
N THR A 124 10.54 12.26 -7.89
CA THR A 124 10.97 11.35 -8.95
C THR A 124 9.91 11.11 -10.04
N GLY A 125 8.70 11.63 -9.88
CA GLY A 125 7.60 11.45 -10.82
C GLY A 125 7.10 10.00 -10.91
N ALA A 126 7.12 9.27 -9.79
CA ALA A 126 6.68 7.88 -9.77
C ALA A 126 5.18 7.78 -10.07
N ASP A 127 4.78 6.78 -10.87
CA ASP A 127 3.36 6.51 -11.13
C ASP A 127 2.68 6.06 -9.82
N PRO A 128 1.68 6.79 -9.32
CA PRO A 128 1.07 6.48 -8.02
C PRO A 128 0.27 5.18 -8.04
N VAL A 129 -0.33 4.80 -9.17
CA VAL A 129 -1.11 3.57 -9.31
C VAL A 129 -0.18 2.36 -9.36
N ALA A 130 0.87 2.44 -10.17
CA ALA A 130 1.87 1.38 -10.24
C ALA A 130 2.57 1.19 -8.87
N THR A 131 2.92 2.29 -8.21
CA THR A 131 3.55 2.27 -6.89
C THR A 131 2.64 1.62 -5.85
N ALA A 132 1.38 2.04 -5.76
CA ALA A 132 0.42 1.46 -4.83
C ALA A 132 0.17 -0.03 -5.08
N ASN A 133 0.09 -0.45 -6.35
CA ASN A 133 -0.07 -1.86 -6.70
C ASN A 133 1.15 -2.70 -6.31
N ASN A 134 2.37 -2.20 -6.54
CA ASN A 134 3.59 -2.91 -6.17
C ASN A 134 3.71 -3.05 -4.65
N LEU A 135 3.38 -2.00 -3.89
CA LEU A 135 3.35 -2.04 -2.43
C LEU A 135 2.29 -3.02 -1.91
N ALA A 136 1.08 -2.99 -2.46
CA ALA A 136 0.01 -3.92 -2.08
C ALA A 136 0.39 -5.38 -2.38
N ASN A 137 1.07 -5.63 -3.51
CA ASN A 137 1.58 -6.96 -3.85
C ASN A 137 2.64 -7.42 -2.85
N PHE A 138 3.58 -6.55 -2.48
CA PHE A 138 4.59 -6.87 -1.47
C PHE A 138 3.96 -7.27 -0.13
N ILE A 139 2.97 -6.52 0.35
CA ILE A 139 2.33 -6.80 1.64
C ILE A 139 1.61 -8.16 1.61
N LYS A 140 0.93 -8.47 0.51
CA LYS A 140 0.25 -9.77 0.33
C LYS A 140 1.23 -10.92 0.21
N GLU A 141 2.29 -10.76 -0.59
CA GLU A 141 3.31 -11.79 -0.82
C GLU A 141 4.05 -12.14 0.48
N TYR A 142 4.33 -11.14 1.31
CA TYR A 142 5.10 -11.30 2.55
C TYR A 142 4.24 -11.31 3.83
N CYS A 143 2.91 -11.46 3.69
CA CYS A 143 1.94 -11.66 4.79
C CYS A 143 1.98 -10.59 5.90
N LEU A 144 2.21 -9.33 5.55
CA LEU A 144 2.25 -8.22 6.52
C LEU A 144 0.85 -7.78 6.94
N ASP A 145 0.73 -7.16 8.12
CA ASP A 145 -0.55 -6.66 8.64
C ASP A 145 -0.99 -5.33 8.02
N GLY A 146 -0.09 -4.65 7.31
CA GLY A 146 -0.36 -3.36 6.72
C GLY A 146 0.93 -2.61 6.38
N VAL A 147 0.74 -1.35 6.03
CA VAL A 147 1.82 -0.42 5.70
C VAL A 147 1.61 0.91 6.42
N ASP A 148 2.71 1.48 6.88
CA ASP A 148 2.81 2.90 7.21
C ASP A 148 3.45 3.64 6.04
N VAL A 149 2.83 4.71 5.55
CA VAL A 149 3.34 5.47 4.40
C VAL A 149 4.17 6.63 4.92
N ASP A 150 5.49 6.42 5.02
CA ASP A 150 6.46 7.40 5.50
C ASP A 150 6.83 8.38 4.38
N TYR A 151 5.84 9.20 4.01
CA TYR A 151 5.89 10.07 2.84
C TYR A 151 6.64 11.36 3.13
N GLU A 152 7.91 11.39 2.77
CA GLU A 152 8.70 12.61 2.82
C GLU A 152 8.69 13.32 1.46
N VAL A 153 8.87 14.64 1.50
CA VAL A 153 9.10 15.48 0.31
C VAL A 153 10.40 16.25 0.49
N ASP A 154 11.11 16.51 -0.60
CA ASP A 154 12.23 17.44 -0.54
C ASP A 154 11.74 18.88 -0.33
N ASP A 155 12.62 19.74 0.18
CA ASP A 155 12.35 21.15 0.44
C ASP A 155 11.99 21.97 -0.82
N THR A 156 12.15 21.40 -2.02
CA THR A 156 11.85 22.08 -3.29
C THR A 156 10.42 21.82 -3.76
N CYS A 157 9.73 20.85 -3.17
CA CYS A 157 8.36 20.50 -3.50
C CYS A 157 7.38 21.45 -2.77
N VAL A 158 7.09 22.60 -3.38
CA VAL A 158 5.96 23.44 -2.94
C VAL A 158 4.67 22.69 -3.25
N PHE A 159 4.02 22.12 -2.23
CA PHE A 159 2.64 21.66 -2.34
C PHE A 159 1.78 22.85 -2.76
N GLY A 160 1.51 22.99 -4.05
CA GLY A 160 0.53 23.91 -4.58
C GLY A 160 -0.85 23.53 -4.03
N ALA A 161 -1.21 24.10 -2.88
CA ALA A 161 -2.53 24.10 -2.27
C ALA A 161 -3.33 22.79 -2.44
N ARG A 162 -3.01 21.76 -1.65
CA ARG A 162 -3.96 20.77 -1.07
C ARG A 162 -3.21 19.83 -0.12
N THR A 163 -3.35 20.14 1.16
CA THR A 163 -3.29 19.29 2.37
C THR A 163 -2.42 18.02 2.33
N ALA A 164 -1.36 18.01 3.12
CA ALA A 164 -0.62 16.80 3.49
C ALA A 164 -1.59 15.73 4.02
N MET A 165 -1.56 14.54 3.42
CA MET A 165 -2.41 13.42 3.81
C MET A 165 -1.53 12.37 4.48
N SER A 166 -1.53 12.36 5.81
CA SER A 166 -1.08 11.20 6.59
C SER A 166 -2.12 10.09 6.39
N LEU A 167 -1.94 9.27 5.36
CA LEU A 167 -2.84 8.16 5.06
C LEU A 167 -2.32 6.90 5.78
N HIS A 168 -2.88 6.64 6.96
CA HIS A 168 -2.77 5.33 7.60
C HIS A 168 -3.63 4.35 6.79
N LEU A 169 -3.03 3.71 5.79
CA LEU A 169 -3.72 2.79 4.89
C LEU A 169 -3.83 1.41 5.56
N HIS A 170 -4.96 1.17 6.23
CA HIS A 170 -5.37 -0.18 6.59
C HIS A 170 -5.88 -0.90 5.34
N ILE A 171 -4.96 -1.60 4.65
CA ILE A 171 -5.29 -2.60 3.61
C ILE A 171 -5.85 -3.88 4.20
#